data_AF-A0A535JTL6-F1
#
_entry.id   AF-A0A535JTL6-F1
#
_cell.length_a   1.000
_cell.length_b   1.000
_cell.length_c   1.000
_cell.angle_alpha   90.00
_cell.angle_beta   90.00
_cell.angle_gamma   90.00
#
_symmetry.space_group_name_H-M   'P 1'
#
loop_
_entity.id
_entity.type
_entity.pdbx_description
1 polymer ?
#
loop_
_entity_poly.entity_id
_entity_poly.type
_entity_poly.pdbx_seq_one_letter_code
_entity_poly.pdbx_strand_id
1 'polypeptide(L)'
;MKPIDQFPPVRRGEPKLQTWCRECFAEANARNYRKNHEREKTRLLRQVSERRAEVRGKIIDYLRRHPCVDCGETDIVVLEFDHLADKVAEISVYAGGGRSWARVKAEIDKCEVRCANCHRKKTRERSHIQMTLIADSGRSEPPIQLSLEAILGIRMCRVCGETKPLIEFPFRSLKRQTRQRICLLCQREYTHDWYSRNTKRQIANAKERSRHATAELKTRVRDYLLGHPCVDCGESDVHVLDFDHLRDKKANVSTLVQAAVSWESLAVEIAKCEVRCANCHRRRTATNRSYYRVLATTARIDALTR
;
A
#
# COMPACT_ATOMS: atom_id res chain seq x y z
N MET A 1 27.96 9.66 -51.84
CA MET A 1 27.57 8.32 -51.33
C MET A 1 27.66 8.36 -49.80
N LYS A 2 26.82 7.60 -49.06
CA LYS A 2 27.00 7.43 -47.61
C LYS A 2 27.89 6.19 -47.34
N PRO A 3 28.74 6.20 -46.30
CA PRO A 3 29.59 5.05 -45.96
C PRO A 3 28.75 3.84 -45.48
N ILE A 4 29.33 2.64 -45.55
CA ILE A 4 28.59 1.38 -45.41
C ILE A 4 28.06 1.11 -43.99
N ASP A 5 28.69 1.71 -42.98
CA ASP A 5 28.30 1.69 -41.57
C ASP A 5 26.99 2.47 -41.29
N GLN A 6 26.66 3.43 -42.15
CA GLN A 6 25.41 4.20 -42.10
C GLN A 6 24.18 3.40 -42.54
N PHE A 7 24.34 2.13 -42.90
CA PHE A 7 23.23 1.23 -43.25
C PHE A 7 23.05 0.17 -42.13
N PRO A 8 21.89 0.09 -41.47
CA PRO A 8 21.67 -0.88 -40.40
C PRO A 8 21.52 -2.30 -40.97
N PRO A 9 21.84 -3.37 -40.22
CA PRO A 9 21.61 -4.74 -40.64
C PRO A 9 20.10 -5.07 -40.73
N VAL A 10 19.73 -5.97 -41.64
CA VAL A 10 18.33 -6.38 -41.87
C VAL A 10 17.76 -7.09 -40.64
N ARG A 11 18.58 -7.90 -39.96
CA ARG A 11 18.28 -8.56 -38.69
C ARG A 11 19.50 -8.50 -37.78
N ARG A 12 19.26 -8.58 -36.46
CA ARG A 12 20.31 -8.49 -35.44
C ARG A 12 21.23 -9.72 -35.55
N GLY A 13 22.47 -9.52 -35.99
CA GLY A 13 23.46 -10.59 -36.18
C GLY A 13 23.61 -11.10 -37.62
N GLU A 14 22.81 -10.64 -38.59
CA GLU A 14 23.02 -10.98 -40.01
C GLU A 14 23.94 -9.94 -40.69
N PRO A 15 24.88 -10.36 -41.57
CA PRO A 15 25.78 -9.44 -42.29
C PRO A 15 25.08 -8.65 -43.41
N LYS A 16 23.83 -8.99 -43.75
CA LYS A 16 23.05 -8.33 -44.78
C LYS A 16 22.58 -6.96 -44.30
N LEU A 17 23.01 -5.89 -44.97
CA LEU A 17 22.62 -4.51 -44.66
C LEU A 17 21.33 -4.11 -45.39
N GLN A 18 20.60 -3.16 -44.80
CA GLN A 18 19.45 -2.51 -45.41
C GLN A 18 19.87 -1.60 -46.56
N THR A 19 18.99 -1.38 -47.53
CA THR A 19 19.22 -0.44 -48.65
C THR A 19 19.01 1.03 -48.27
N TRP A 20 18.47 1.30 -47.07
CA TRP A 20 18.21 2.66 -46.56
C TRP A 20 19.18 2.98 -45.43
N CYS A 21 19.71 4.21 -45.41
CA CYS A 21 20.58 4.65 -44.32
C CYS A 21 19.80 4.81 -43.00
N ARG A 22 20.52 4.80 -41.86
CA ARG A 22 19.97 4.84 -40.49
C ARG A 22 18.95 5.95 -40.28
N GLU A 23 19.21 7.16 -40.78
CA GLU A 23 18.32 8.32 -40.66
C GLU A 23 17.00 8.10 -41.41
N CYS A 24 17.08 7.75 -42.70
CA CYS A 24 15.88 7.47 -43.52
C CYS A 24 15.08 6.28 -42.98
N PHE A 25 15.76 5.25 -42.46
CA PHE A 25 15.15 4.09 -41.81
C PHE A 25 14.46 4.47 -40.49
N ALA A 26 15.08 5.33 -39.68
CA ALA A 26 14.50 5.85 -38.44
C ALA A 26 13.27 6.73 -38.72
N GLU A 27 13.32 7.63 -39.70
CA GLU A 27 12.16 8.43 -40.11
C GLU A 27 11.02 7.56 -40.67
N ALA A 28 11.34 6.60 -41.53
CA ALA A 28 10.36 5.69 -42.10
C ALA A 28 9.69 4.86 -41.00
N ASN A 29 10.46 4.35 -40.03
CA ASN A 29 9.92 3.68 -38.85
C ASN A 29 9.11 4.62 -37.96
N ALA A 30 9.52 5.87 -37.74
CA ALA A 30 8.74 6.84 -36.98
C ALA A 30 7.43 7.23 -37.69
N ARG A 31 7.42 7.32 -39.03
CA ARG A 31 6.19 7.50 -39.83
C ARG A 31 5.29 6.26 -39.76
N ASN A 32 5.85 5.06 -39.90
CA ASN A 32 5.12 3.79 -39.84
C ASN A 32 4.54 3.55 -38.43
N TYR A 33 5.34 3.73 -37.39
CA TYR A 33 4.92 3.66 -35.99
C TYR A 33 3.75 4.62 -35.72
N ARG A 34 3.85 5.91 -36.10
CA ARG A 34 2.74 6.86 -35.94
C ARG A 34 1.47 6.44 -36.70
N LYS A 35 1.59 5.94 -37.93
CA LYS A 35 0.42 5.47 -38.73
C LYS A 35 -0.23 4.20 -38.17
N ASN A 36 0.57 3.26 -37.65
CA ASN A 36 0.08 1.96 -37.17
C ASN A 36 -0.04 1.85 -35.64
N HIS A 37 0.30 2.91 -34.88
CA HIS A 37 0.35 2.90 -33.41
C HIS A 37 -0.92 2.35 -32.77
N GLU A 38 -2.07 2.92 -33.10
CA GLU A 38 -3.34 2.51 -32.51
C GLU A 38 -3.77 1.10 -32.96
N ARG A 39 -3.43 0.68 -34.18
CA ARG A 39 -3.69 -0.69 -34.66
C ARG A 39 -2.83 -1.71 -33.92
N GLU A 40 -1.55 -1.42 -33.73
CA GLU A 40 -0.60 -2.29 -33.02
C GLU A 40 -0.92 -2.35 -31.53
N LYS A 41 -1.18 -1.19 -30.90
CA LYS A 41 -1.67 -1.07 -29.52
C LYS A 41 -2.97 -1.85 -29.30
N THR A 42 -3.95 -1.74 -30.21
CA THR A 42 -5.19 -2.53 -30.15
C THR A 42 -4.93 -4.03 -30.27
N ARG A 43 -4.03 -4.45 -31.19
CA ARG A 43 -3.61 -5.85 -31.33
C ARG A 43 -2.96 -6.38 -30.06
N LEU A 44 -2.03 -5.64 -29.45
CA LEU A 44 -1.34 -6.01 -28.22
C LEU A 44 -2.32 -6.08 -27.04
N LEU A 45 -3.22 -5.11 -26.88
CA LEU A 45 -4.27 -5.13 -25.86
C LEU A 45 -5.19 -6.35 -26.00
N ARG A 46 -5.56 -6.71 -27.25
CA ARG A 46 -6.34 -7.92 -27.53
C ARG A 46 -5.59 -9.20 -27.14
N GLN A 47 -4.34 -9.36 -27.58
CA GLN A 47 -3.51 -10.53 -27.21
C GLN A 47 -3.29 -10.65 -25.69
N VAL A 48 -3.09 -9.53 -24.99
CA VAL A 48 -2.98 -9.50 -23.52
C VAL A 48 -4.32 -9.89 -22.87
N SER A 49 -5.45 -9.46 -23.42
CA SER A 49 -6.79 -9.83 -22.94
C SER A 49 -7.05 -11.34 -23.12
N GLU A 50 -6.79 -11.87 -24.32
CA GLU A 50 -6.94 -13.29 -24.65
C GLU A 50 -6.05 -14.16 -23.74
N ARG A 51 -4.77 -13.80 -23.56
CA ARG A 51 -3.85 -14.52 -22.67
C ARG A 51 -4.25 -14.43 -21.19
N ARG A 52 -4.79 -13.29 -20.74
CA ARG A 52 -5.36 -13.15 -19.38
C ARG A 52 -6.58 -14.06 -19.19
N ALA A 53 -7.41 -14.24 -20.21
CA ALA A 53 -8.55 -15.16 -20.16
C ALA A 53 -8.10 -16.63 -20.10
N GLU A 54 -7.14 -17.02 -20.94
CA GLU A 54 -6.53 -18.37 -20.95
C GLU A 54 -5.89 -18.71 -19.59
N VAL A 55 -5.02 -17.85 -19.07
CA VAL A 55 -4.35 -18.05 -17.77
C VAL A 55 -5.38 -18.09 -16.64
N ARG A 56 -6.42 -17.25 -16.66
CA ARG A 56 -7.49 -17.28 -15.66
C ARG A 56 -8.26 -18.60 -15.68
N GLY A 57 -8.59 -19.12 -16.86
CA GLY A 57 -9.25 -20.43 -17.00
C GLY A 57 -8.43 -21.54 -16.36
N LYS A 58 -7.11 -21.57 -16.62
CA LYS A 58 -6.18 -22.54 -16.04
C LYS A 58 -6.02 -22.39 -14.52
N ILE A 59 -6.07 -21.18 -13.97
CA ILE A 59 -6.07 -20.94 -12.51
C ILE A 59 -7.36 -21.47 -11.87
N ILE A 60 -8.53 -21.23 -12.47
CA ILE A 60 -9.81 -21.74 -11.96
C ILE A 60 -9.83 -23.27 -11.96
N ASP A 61 -9.40 -23.88 -13.06
CA ASP A 61 -9.26 -25.33 -13.22
C ASP A 61 -8.27 -25.94 -12.21
N TYR A 62 -7.18 -25.24 -11.89
CA TYR A 62 -6.26 -25.63 -10.83
C TYR A 62 -6.94 -25.59 -9.45
N LEU A 63 -7.55 -24.46 -9.08
CA LEU A 63 -8.19 -24.27 -7.77
C LEU A 63 -9.38 -25.22 -7.53
N ARG A 64 -10.11 -25.62 -8.59
CA ARG A 64 -11.16 -26.66 -8.51
C ARG A 64 -10.65 -28.02 -8.03
N ARG A 65 -9.36 -28.33 -8.22
CA ARG A 65 -8.74 -29.62 -7.81
C ARG A 65 -7.95 -29.53 -6.50
N HIS A 66 -7.73 -28.32 -5.97
CA HIS A 66 -6.86 -28.08 -4.81
C HIS A 66 -7.64 -27.29 -3.76
N PRO A 67 -8.37 -27.96 -2.83
CA PRO A 67 -9.01 -27.30 -1.70
C PRO A 67 -7.97 -26.74 -0.71
N CYS A 68 -8.44 -25.96 0.27
CA CYS A 68 -7.60 -25.42 1.33
C CYS A 68 -6.88 -26.53 2.11
N VAL A 69 -5.54 -26.51 2.12
CA VAL A 69 -4.69 -27.50 2.81
C VAL A 69 -5.03 -27.64 4.29
N ASP A 70 -5.34 -26.54 5.00
CA ASP A 70 -5.54 -26.59 6.45
C ASP A 70 -6.99 -26.91 6.90
N CYS A 71 -7.99 -26.84 6.02
CA CYS A 71 -9.41 -26.99 6.43
C CYS A 71 -10.38 -27.56 5.38
N GLY A 72 -9.90 -27.94 4.19
CA GLY A 72 -10.72 -28.59 3.15
C GLY A 72 -11.71 -27.70 2.40
N GLU A 73 -11.79 -26.39 2.70
CA GLU A 73 -12.65 -25.44 1.97
C GLU A 73 -12.39 -25.50 0.44
N THR A 74 -13.48 -25.60 -0.34
CA THR A 74 -13.47 -25.80 -1.80
C THR A 74 -13.90 -24.56 -2.58
N ASP A 75 -14.48 -23.56 -1.92
CA ASP A 75 -14.97 -22.35 -2.58
C ASP A 75 -13.82 -21.47 -3.10
N ILE A 76 -13.66 -21.49 -4.43
CA ILE A 76 -12.65 -20.75 -5.20
C ILE A 76 -12.67 -19.24 -4.88
N VAL A 77 -13.80 -18.66 -4.47
CA VAL A 77 -13.90 -17.23 -4.12
C VAL A 77 -13.08 -16.89 -2.88
N VAL A 78 -12.88 -17.83 -1.96
CA VAL A 78 -12.15 -17.61 -0.70
C VAL A 78 -10.71 -18.16 -0.72
N LEU A 79 -10.32 -18.92 -1.75
CA LEU A 79 -9.00 -19.57 -1.86
C LEU A 79 -7.86 -18.65 -2.31
N GLU A 80 -6.86 -18.57 -1.43
CA GLU A 80 -5.51 -18.01 -1.48
C GLU A 80 -4.46 -18.92 -2.13
N PHE A 81 -3.46 -18.35 -2.80
CA PHE A 81 -2.14 -18.97 -2.89
C PHE A 81 -1.25 -18.37 -1.80
N ASP A 82 -1.00 -19.11 -0.71
CA ASP A 82 -0.03 -18.74 0.33
C ASP A 82 1.38 -19.16 -0.10
N HIS A 83 2.35 -18.26 0.09
CA HIS A 83 3.75 -18.48 -0.27
C HIS A 83 4.51 -19.07 0.92
N LEU A 84 5.28 -20.13 0.67
CA LEU A 84 6.08 -20.78 1.73
C LEU A 84 7.39 -20.03 2.04
N ALA A 85 8.15 -19.62 1.01
CA ALA A 85 9.33 -18.77 1.11
C ALA A 85 9.71 -18.14 -0.25
N ASP A 86 10.58 -17.13 -0.21
CA ASP A 86 11.27 -16.44 -1.31
C ASP A 86 10.50 -16.15 -2.61
N LYS A 87 10.00 -14.91 -2.74
CA LYS A 87 9.43 -14.45 -4.00
C LYS A 87 9.57 -12.95 -4.28
N VAL A 88 9.62 -12.65 -5.58
CA VAL A 88 9.80 -11.32 -6.17
C VAL A 88 8.47 -10.56 -6.40
N ALA A 89 7.31 -11.25 -6.51
CA ALA A 89 5.96 -10.63 -6.56
C ALA A 89 4.79 -11.62 -6.38
N GLU A 90 3.60 -11.14 -6.02
CA GLU A 90 2.36 -11.93 -5.86
C GLU A 90 1.87 -12.60 -7.17
N ILE A 91 1.16 -13.73 -7.07
CA ILE A 91 0.55 -14.41 -8.24
C ILE A 91 -0.51 -13.53 -8.92
N SER A 92 -1.28 -12.77 -8.15
CA SER A 92 -2.27 -11.80 -8.63
C SER A 92 -1.67 -10.80 -9.63
N VAL A 93 -0.45 -10.31 -9.34
CA VAL A 93 0.29 -9.40 -10.22
C VAL A 93 0.76 -10.10 -11.50
N TYR A 94 1.23 -11.36 -11.41
CA TYR A 94 1.64 -12.13 -12.58
C TYR A 94 0.47 -12.50 -13.51
N ALA A 95 -0.68 -12.88 -12.95
CA ALA A 95 -1.91 -13.14 -13.71
C ALA A 95 -2.44 -11.84 -14.38
N GLY A 96 -2.34 -10.70 -13.69
CA GLY A 96 -2.63 -9.39 -14.26
C GLY A 96 -1.65 -8.98 -15.38
N GLY A 97 -0.39 -9.39 -15.29
CA GLY A 97 0.68 -8.98 -16.21
C GLY A 97 0.68 -9.61 -17.60
N GLY A 98 -0.25 -10.53 -17.92
CA GLY A 98 -0.31 -11.17 -19.25
C GLY A 98 0.89 -12.07 -19.58
N ARG A 99 1.54 -12.64 -18.56
CA ARG A 99 2.66 -13.58 -18.71
C ARG A 99 2.19 -14.93 -19.29
N SER A 100 3.14 -15.75 -19.76
CA SER A 100 2.86 -17.10 -20.23
C SER A 100 2.46 -18.04 -19.09
N TRP A 101 1.60 -19.02 -19.37
CA TRP A 101 1.15 -20.01 -18.39
C TRP A 101 2.32 -20.72 -17.68
N ALA A 102 3.37 -21.11 -18.41
CA ALA A 102 4.54 -21.78 -17.84
C ALA A 102 5.19 -20.97 -16.70
N ARG A 103 5.27 -19.64 -16.83
CA ARG A 103 5.82 -18.79 -15.77
C ARG A 103 4.85 -18.61 -14.60
N VAL A 104 3.55 -18.62 -14.84
CA VAL A 104 2.53 -18.59 -13.77
C VAL A 104 2.54 -19.91 -13.00
N LYS A 105 2.59 -21.06 -13.69
CA LYS A 105 2.68 -22.38 -13.06
C LYS A 105 3.93 -22.52 -12.19
N ALA A 106 5.10 -22.11 -12.69
CA ALA A 106 6.35 -22.17 -11.91
C ALA A 106 6.34 -21.33 -10.62
N GLU A 107 5.40 -20.39 -10.47
CA GLU A 107 5.17 -19.70 -9.20
C GLU A 107 4.04 -20.34 -8.37
N ILE A 108 3.01 -20.92 -9.00
CA ILE A 108 1.99 -21.74 -8.31
C ILE A 108 2.64 -22.95 -7.64
N ASP A 109 3.61 -23.60 -8.29
CA ASP A 109 4.34 -24.76 -7.78
C ASP A 109 5.16 -24.48 -6.50
N LYS A 110 5.28 -23.20 -6.08
CA LYS A 110 5.92 -22.76 -4.82
C LYS A 110 4.91 -22.31 -3.75
N CYS A 111 3.62 -22.47 -4.01
CA CYS A 111 2.53 -21.99 -3.17
C CYS A 111 1.65 -23.13 -2.72
N GLU A 112 1.06 -22.97 -1.53
CA GLU A 112 0.00 -23.84 -1.04
C GLU A 112 -1.35 -23.14 -1.18
N VAL A 113 -2.41 -23.89 -1.43
CA VAL A 113 -3.76 -23.33 -1.51
C VAL A 113 -4.36 -23.26 -0.10
N ARG A 114 -4.74 -22.07 0.36
CA ARG A 114 -5.32 -21.81 1.69
C ARG A 114 -6.51 -20.86 1.60
N CYS A 115 -7.58 -21.07 2.36
CA CYS A 115 -8.66 -20.07 2.42
C CYS A 115 -8.23 -18.81 3.17
N ALA A 116 -8.94 -17.69 2.96
CA ALA A 116 -8.64 -16.39 3.57
C ALA A 116 -8.42 -16.46 5.09
N ASN A 117 -9.29 -17.22 5.77
CA ASN A 117 -9.24 -17.40 7.22
C ASN A 117 -7.93 -18.12 7.63
N CYS A 118 -7.61 -19.26 7.02
CA CYS A 118 -6.42 -20.04 7.37
C CYS A 118 -5.10 -19.31 7.01
N HIS A 119 -5.06 -18.67 5.84
CA HIS A 119 -3.93 -17.83 5.41
C HIS A 119 -3.61 -16.75 6.46
N ARG A 120 -4.63 -16.05 7.00
CA ARG A 120 -4.46 -15.06 8.09
C ARG A 120 -3.90 -15.64 9.38
N LYS A 121 -4.38 -16.82 9.82
CA LYS A 121 -3.85 -17.50 11.01
C LYS A 121 -2.35 -17.78 10.81
N LYS A 122 -1.97 -18.35 9.66
CA LYS A 122 -0.56 -18.63 9.30
C LYS A 122 0.31 -17.37 9.24
N THR A 123 -0.19 -16.27 8.67
CA THR A 123 0.54 -14.99 8.65
C THR A 123 0.81 -14.45 10.05
N ARG A 124 -0.14 -14.59 11.00
CA ARG A 124 0.03 -14.13 12.39
C ARG A 124 1.03 -15.00 13.15
N GLU A 125 0.97 -16.33 13.01
CA GLU A 125 1.96 -17.26 13.58
C GLU A 125 3.38 -16.87 13.17
N ARG A 126 3.60 -16.61 11.87
CA ARG A 126 4.88 -16.14 11.31
C ARG A 126 5.32 -14.76 11.86
N SER A 127 4.39 -13.92 12.33
CA SER A 127 4.64 -12.52 12.73
C SER A 127 4.83 -12.30 14.24
N HIS A 128 4.46 -13.27 15.10
CA HIS A 128 4.40 -13.04 16.56
C HIS A 128 5.79 -12.85 17.23
N ILE A 129 6.88 -13.15 16.52
CA ILE A 129 8.24 -13.28 17.06
C ILE A 129 8.94 -11.93 17.35
N GLN A 130 8.36 -10.76 17.00
CA GLN A 130 9.16 -9.55 16.72
C GLN A 130 8.83 -8.20 17.43
N MET A 131 8.01 -8.11 18.49
CA MET A 131 7.52 -6.78 18.97
C MET A 131 7.14 -6.63 20.46
N THR A 132 8.06 -6.22 21.34
CA THR A 132 7.77 -5.82 22.75
C THR A 132 8.63 -4.62 23.23
N LEU A 133 8.07 -3.79 24.15
CA LEU A 133 8.67 -2.64 24.91
C LEU A 133 8.81 -1.27 24.14
N ILE A 134 8.57 -0.03 24.66
CA ILE A 134 8.32 0.60 26.02
C ILE A 134 7.72 2.04 25.87
N ALA A 135 7.06 2.66 26.86
CA ALA A 135 6.40 4.00 26.81
C ALA A 135 7.37 5.26 26.91
N ASP A 136 6.99 6.56 26.96
CA ASP A 136 5.74 7.27 27.32
C ASP A 136 5.62 8.78 26.83
N SER A 137 4.45 9.41 27.08
CA SER A 137 3.97 10.82 27.28
C SER A 137 4.68 12.12 26.81
N GLY A 138 3.85 13.19 26.63
CA GLY A 138 4.24 14.62 26.54
C GLY A 138 3.27 15.52 25.73
N ARG A 139 2.67 16.57 26.34
CA ARG A 139 1.59 17.45 25.78
C ARG A 139 2.07 18.84 25.28
N SER A 140 1.19 19.62 24.63
CA SER A 140 1.45 20.97 24.06
C SER A 140 0.34 22.00 24.37
N GLU A 141 0.68 23.30 24.40
CA GLU A 141 -0.21 24.44 24.72
C GLU A 141 -0.17 25.59 23.66
N PRO A 142 -1.16 26.52 23.66
CA PRO A 142 -1.48 27.42 22.52
C PRO A 142 -0.72 28.78 22.48
N PRO A 143 -0.86 29.59 21.40
CA PRO A 143 -0.03 30.78 21.14
C PRO A 143 -0.49 32.09 21.81
N ILE A 144 0.41 33.09 21.86
CA ILE A 144 0.26 34.37 22.58
C ILE A 144 0.62 35.56 21.65
N GLN A 145 -0.11 36.69 21.76
CA GLN A 145 0.13 37.95 21.02
C GLN A 145 1.34 38.76 21.53
N LEU A 146 1.88 39.63 20.67
CA LEU A 146 3.08 40.46 20.92
C LEU A 146 2.74 41.90 21.36
N SER A 147 3.57 42.50 22.21
CA SER A 147 3.45 43.89 22.70
C SER A 147 4.42 44.87 22.02
N LEU A 148 4.16 46.18 22.13
CA LEU A 148 4.91 47.24 21.44
C LEU A 148 6.42 47.28 21.78
N GLU A 149 6.78 47.02 23.04
CA GLU A 149 8.18 47.01 23.52
C GLU A 149 9.06 45.97 22.80
N ALA A 150 8.45 44.91 22.26
CA ALA A 150 9.14 43.89 21.47
C ALA A 150 9.78 44.43 20.19
N ILE A 151 9.26 45.55 19.66
CA ILE A 151 9.60 46.08 18.34
C ILE A 151 10.81 47.03 18.42
N LEU A 152 10.92 47.82 19.49
CA LEU A 152 11.87 48.93 19.59
C LEU A 152 13.21 48.60 20.28
N GLY A 153 13.25 47.59 21.16
CA GLY A 153 14.52 47.21 21.79
C GLY A 153 15.48 46.55 20.80
N ILE A 154 16.79 46.73 20.98
CA ILE A 154 17.86 46.07 20.18
C ILE A 154 18.75 45.19 21.05
N ARG A 155 19.38 44.17 20.45
CA ARG A 155 20.26 43.21 21.13
C ARG A 155 21.27 42.59 20.16
N MET A 156 22.49 42.36 20.64
CA MET A 156 23.54 41.64 19.90
C MET A 156 23.33 40.11 19.97
N CYS A 157 23.43 39.43 18.85
CA CYS A 157 23.38 37.97 18.77
C CYS A 157 24.71 37.34 19.21
N ARG A 158 24.69 36.37 20.12
CA ARG A 158 25.92 35.67 20.57
C ARG A 158 26.55 34.78 19.49
N VAL A 159 25.83 34.45 18.41
CA VAL A 159 26.32 33.55 17.35
C VAL A 159 26.88 34.33 16.16
N CYS A 160 26.09 35.21 15.53
CA CYS A 160 26.55 36.01 14.38
C CYS A 160 27.18 37.37 14.74
N GLY A 161 27.13 37.81 16.00
CA GLY A 161 27.68 39.10 16.44
C GLY A 161 26.86 40.34 16.03
N GLU A 162 25.86 40.20 15.17
CA GLU A 162 25.04 41.32 14.68
C GLU A 162 24.07 41.85 15.74
N THR A 163 23.88 43.17 15.79
CA THR A 163 22.85 43.85 16.59
C THR A 163 21.54 43.89 15.82
N LYS A 164 20.48 43.27 16.39
CA LYS A 164 19.15 43.16 15.76
C LYS A 164 18.03 43.58 16.72
N PRO A 165 16.84 43.93 16.22
CA PRO A 165 15.67 44.21 17.07
C PRO A 165 15.27 43.00 17.93
N LEU A 166 14.71 43.23 19.11
CA LEU A 166 14.33 42.18 20.07
C LEU A 166 13.30 41.21 19.50
N ILE A 167 12.46 41.62 18.55
CA ILE A 167 11.52 40.73 17.84
C ILE A 167 12.24 39.59 17.11
N GLU A 168 13.47 39.80 16.63
CA GLU A 168 14.33 38.75 16.04
C GLU A 168 14.93 37.79 17.09
N PHE A 169 14.73 38.03 18.39
CA PHE A 169 15.15 37.13 19.45
C PHE A 169 13.93 36.36 20.00
N PRO A 170 13.82 35.05 19.71
CA PRO A 170 12.75 34.19 20.22
C PRO A 170 12.61 34.24 21.74
N PHE A 171 11.42 33.99 22.28
CA PHE A 171 11.24 33.86 23.72
C PHE A 171 11.94 32.60 24.25
N ARG A 172 12.70 32.75 25.34
CA ARG A 172 13.15 31.65 26.21
C ARG A 172 12.05 31.25 27.19
N SER A 173 11.26 32.20 27.67
CA SER A 173 10.07 31.96 28.47
C SER A 173 9.07 33.08 28.26
N LEU A 174 7.91 32.74 27.69
CA LEU A 174 6.78 33.65 27.50
C LEU A 174 6.24 34.15 28.86
N LYS A 175 6.07 33.26 29.85
CA LYS A 175 5.61 33.62 31.20
C LYS A 175 6.52 34.64 31.91
N ARG A 176 7.83 34.62 31.65
CA ARG A 176 8.80 35.57 32.22
C ARG A 176 9.20 36.70 31.25
N GLN A 177 8.58 36.78 30.06
CA GLN A 177 8.95 37.68 28.96
C GLN A 177 10.46 37.68 28.61
N THR A 178 11.18 36.61 28.93
CA THR A 178 12.63 36.54 28.69
C THR A 178 12.89 36.06 27.27
N ARG A 179 13.68 36.83 26.52
CA ARG A 179 14.15 36.48 25.17
C ARG A 179 15.51 35.78 25.18
N GLN A 180 15.74 34.93 24.20
CA GLN A 180 17.02 34.27 23.95
C GLN A 180 18.14 35.28 23.67
N ARG A 181 19.40 34.79 23.69
CA ARG A 181 20.60 35.57 23.31
C ARG A 181 21.11 35.23 21.89
N ILE A 182 20.31 34.49 21.12
CA ILE A 182 20.59 34.04 19.77
C ILE A 182 19.41 34.51 18.91
N CYS A 183 19.67 35.10 17.74
CA CYS A 183 18.63 35.56 16.82
C CYS A 183 17.92 34.38 16.14
N LEU A 184 16.77 34.65 15.54
CA LEU A 184 15.91 33.66 14.90
C LEU A 184 16.60 32.92 13.74
N LEU A 185 17.50 33.58 13.00
CA LEU A 185 18.26 32.96 11.91
C LEU A 185 19.26 31.93 12.46
N CYS A 186 20.16 32.32 13.37
CA CYS A 186 21.10 31.40 13.99
C CYS A 186 20.41 30.31 14.82
N GLN A 187 19.22 30.59 15.40
CA GLN A 187 18.40 29.55 16.01
C GLN A 187 17.87 28.58 14.96
N ARG A 188 17.35 29.05 13.81
CA ARG A 188 16.88 28.19 12.71
C ARG A 188 17.99 27.31 12.15
N GLU A 189 19.19 27.85 11.96
CA GLU A 189 20.37 27.08 11.52
C GLU A 189 20.73 26.00 12.54
N TYR A 190 20.90 26.35 13.81
CA TYR A 190 21.13 25.39 14.88
C TYR A 190 20.03 24.32 14.96
N THR A 191 18.76 24.72 14.82
CA THR A 191 17.61 23.83 14.86
C THR A 191 17.53 22.93 13.64
N HIS A 192 17.89 23.42 12.44
CA HIS A 192 18.01 22.61 11.22
C HIS A 192 19.11 21.56 11.38
N ASP A 193 20.28 21.94 11.88
CA ASP A 193 21.39 21.02 12.16
C ASP A 193 21.08 20.04 13.28
N TRP A 194 20.30 20.46 14.28
CA TRP A 194 19.81 19.57 15.32
C TRP A 194 18.78 18.57 14.77
N TYR A 195 17.86 19.00 13.90
CA TYR A 195 16.88 18.13 13.26
C TYR A 195 17.53 17.16 12.27
N SER A 196 18.46 17.60 11.42
CA SER A 196 19.16 16.69 10.49
C SER A 196 19.91 15.57 11.23
N ARG A 197 20.50 15.89 12.39
CA ARG A 197 21.18 14.93 13.27
C ARG A 197 20.22 14.07 14.11
N ASN A 198 19.08 14.61 14.58
CA ASN A 198 18.15 13.91 15.49
C ASN A 198 16.86 13.36 14.86
N THR A 199 16.65 13.52 13.55
CA THR A 199 15.44 13.01 12.85
C THR A 199 15.19 11.53 13.12
N LYS A 200 16.24 10.70 13.12
CA LYS A 200 16.14 9.26 13.43
C LYS A 200 15.54 9.01 14.82
N ARG A 201 15.94 9.80 15.83
CA ARG A 201 15.45 9.68 17.22
C ARG A 201 14.03 10.20 17.37
N GLN A 202 13.66 11.28 16.67
CA GLN A 202 12.27 11.79 16.70
C GLN A 202 11.30 10.84 15.97
N ILE A 203 11.71 10.22 14.86
CA ILE A 203 10.92 9.16 14.20
C ILE A 203 10.75 7.96 15.13
N ALA A 204 11.80 7.55 15.86
CA ALA A 204 11.69 6.49 16.87
C ALA A 204 10.70 6.85 17.98
N ASN A 205 10.80 8.04 18.58
CA ASN A 205 9.91 8.49 19.65
C ASN A 205 8.46 8.75 19.19
N ALA A 206 8.24 9.09 17.91
CA ALA A 206 6.91 9.20 17.32
C ALA A 206 6.30 7.82 17.04
N LYS A 207 7.08 6.87 16.52
CA LYS A 207 6.68 5.47 16.38
C LYS A 207 6.34 4.86 17.74
N GLU A 208 7.10 5.16 18.78
CA GLU A 208 6.87 4.62 20.11
C GLU A 208 5.57 5.15 20.73
N ARG A 209 5.35 6.47 20.73
CA ARG A 209 4.07 7.03 21.21
C ARG A 209 2.86 6.52 20.40
N SER A 210 3.04 6.29 19.10
CA SER A 210 2.02 5.65 18.25
C SER A 210 1.76 4.19 18.65
N ARG A 211 2.78 3.41 19.05
CA ARG A 211 2.63 2.01 19.50
C ARG A 211 1.69 1.89 20.69
N HIS A 212 1.85 2.70 21.74
CA HIS A 212 1.02 2.60 22.97
C HIS A 212 -0.44 2.97 22.71
N ALA A 213 -0.69 4.10 22.05
CA ALA A 213 -2.06 4.49 21.68
C ALA A 213 -2.72 3.46 20.74
N THR A 214 -1.96 2.89 19.79
CA THR A 214 -2.45 1.81 18.92
C THR A 214 -2.69 0.51 19.69
N ALA A 215 -1.89 0.21 20.72
CA ALA A 215 -2.04 -1.01 21.52
C ALA A 215 -3.33 -1.00 22.35
N GLU A 216 -3.64 0.12 23.02
CA GLU A 216 -4.90 0.26 23.76
C GLU A 216 -6.12 0.11 22.84
N LEU A 217 -6.11 0.78 21.68
CA LEU A 217 -7.18 0.65 20.69
C LEU A 217 -7.31 -0.78 20.16
N LYS A 218 -6.19 -1.48 19.92
CA LYS A 218 -6.19 -2.90 19.52
C LYS A 218 -6.81 -3.80 20.58
N THR A 219 -6.56 -3.55 21.87
CA THR A 219 -7.19 -4.30 22.97
C THR A 219 -8.69 -4.05 22.98
N ARG A 220 -9.15 -2.79 23.00
CA ARG A 220 -10.60 -2.47 22.96
C ARG A 220 -11.31 -3.05 21.74
N VAL A 221 -10.67 -3.04 20.56
CA VAL A 221 -11.20 -3.65 19.33
C VAL A 221 -11.23 -5.18 19.41
N ARG A 222 -10.21 -5.82 20.02
CA ARG A 222 -10.20 -7.26 20.28
C ARG A 222 -11.34 -7.66 21.22
N ASP A 223 -11.54 -6.91 22.30
CA ASP A 223 -12.56 -7.19 23.30
C ASP A 223 -13.98 -7.02 22.71
N TYR A 224 -14.17 -6.01 21.85
CA TYR A 224 -15.38 -5.89 21.05
C TYR A 224 -15.61 -7.12 20.16
N LEU A 225 -14.60 -7.56 19.40
CA LEU A 225 -14.73 -8.71 18.49
C LEU A 225 -14.96 -10.05 19.22
N LEU A 226 -14.50 -10.22 20.46
CA LEU A 226 -14.79 -11.41 21.28
C LEU A 226 -16.30 -11.60 21.55
N GLY A 227 -17.06 -10.50 21.64
CA GLY A 227 -18.51 -10.54 21.82
C GLY A 227 -19.34 -10.54 20.52
N HIS A 228 -18.70 -10.42 19.35
CA HIS A 228 -19.37 -10.21 18.07
C HIS A 228 -18.83 -11.21 17.01
N PRO A 229 -19.35 -12.46 16.97
CA PRO A 229 -18.99 -13.43 15.93
C PRO A 229 -19.48 -12.98 14.55
N CYS A 230 -18.99 -13.64 13.50
CA CYS A 230 -19.34 -13.37 12.11
C CYS A 230 -20.86 -13.50 11.88
N VAL A 231 -21.51 -12.41 11.45
CA VAL A 231 -22.97 -12.36 11.24
C VAL A 231 -23.49 -13.37 10.21
N ASP A 232 -22.68 -13.77 9.22
CA ASP A 232 -23.11 -14.70 8.17
C ASP A 232 -22.86 -16.19 8.49
N CYS A 233 -21.97 -16.52 9.43
CA CYS A 233 -21.55 -17.93 9.65
C CYS A 233 -21.15 -18.31 11.09
N GLY A 234 -21.24 -17.41 12.06
CA GLY A 234 -20.96 -17.71 13.48
C GLY A 234 -19.49 -17.88 13.86
N GLU A 235 -18.54 -17.81 12.91
CA GLU A 235 -17.09 -17.83 13.20
C GLU A 235 -16.73 -16.79 14.28
N SER A 236 -16.04 -17.22 15.33
CA SER A 236 -15.73 -16.43 16.53
C SER A 236 -14.24 -16.14 16.70
N ASP A 237 -13.37 -16.70 15.85
CA ASP A 237 -11.93 -16.40 15.89
C ASP A 237 -11.64 -14.95 15.44
N VAL A 238 -11.42 -14.09 16.43
CA VAL A 238 -11.00 -12.67 16.33
C VAL A 238 -9.84 -12.44 15.35
N HIS A 239 -9.02 -13.43 15.05
CA HIS A 239 -7.91 -13.30 14.10
C HIS A 239 -8.34 -13.29 12.64
N VAL A 240 -9.52 -13.82 12.32
CA VAL A 240 -10.08 -13.88 10.95
C VAL A 240 -11.25 -12.92 10.72
N LEU A 241 -11.77 -12.30 11.78
CA LEU A 241 -12.83 -11.29 11.72
C LEU A 241 -12.33 -9.92 11.23
N ASP A 242 -13.15 -9.25 10.42
CA ASP A 242 -13.02 -7.90 9.88
C ASP A 242 -14.30 -7.09 10.13
N PHE A 243 -14.17 -5.76 10.08
CA PHE A 243 -15.30 -4.83 10.05
C PHE A 243 -15.72 -4.54 8.59
N ASP A 244 -16.81 -5.15 8.15
CA ASP A 244 -17.40 -4.94 6.83
C ASP A 244 -18.35 -3.73 6.86
N HIS A 245 -18.08 -2.72 6.01
CA HIS A 245 -18.77 -1.43 6.08
C HIS A 245 -20.04 -1.43 5.22
N LEU A 246 -21.18 -1.09 5.81
CA LEU A 246 -22.48 -1.08 5.12
C LEU A 246 -22.76 0.19 4.30
N ARG A 247 -22.08 1.30 4.59
CA ARG A 247 -22.43 2.65 4.11
C ARG A 247 -21.18 3.47 3.80
N ASP A 248 -21.35 4.72 3.36
CA ASP A 248 -20.26 5.66 3.07
C ASP A 248 -19.29 5.80 4.25
N LYS A 249 -18.04 5.43 4.00
CA LYS A 249 -16.96 5.42 5.00
C LYS A 249 -16.15 6.71 4.97
N LYS A 250 -15.62 7.13 6.12
CA LYS A 250 -14.54 8.13 6.17
C LYS A 250 -13.15 7.49 6.03
N ALA A 251 -12.95 6.33 6.66
CA ALA A 251 -11.74 5.51 6.54
C ALA A 251 -12.04 4.05 6.94
N ASN A 252 -11.12 3.11 6.69
CA ASN A 252 -11.25 1.76 7.21
C ASN A 252 -10.92 1.73 8.72
N VAL A 253 -11.66 0.96 9.52
CA VAL A 253 -11.39 0.74 10.96
C VAL A 253 -9.91 0.38 11.23
N SER A 254 -9.30 -0.51 10.46
CA SER A 254 -7.88 -0.88 10.62
C SER A 254 -6.91 0.29 10.39
N THR A 255 -7.25 1.23 9.52
CA THR A 255 -6.48 2.45 9.27
C THR A 255 -6.66 3.46 10.40
N LEU A 256 -7.87 3.58 10.95
CA LEU A 256 -8.16 4.44 12.11
C LEU A 256 -7.40 3.98 13.37
N VAL A 257 -7.34 2.66 13.60
CA VAL A 257 -6.53 2.08 14.68
C VAL A 257 -5.03 2.38 14.48
N GLN A 258 -4.50 2.26 13.26
CA GLN A 258 -3.10 2.62 12.95
C GLN A 258 -2.81 4.13 13.07
N ALA A 259 -3.81 4.98 12.79
CA ALA A 259 -3.73 6.43 12.95
C ALA A 259 -3.89 6.89 14.42
N ALA A 260 -4.12 5.96 15.36
CA ALA A 260 -4.31 6.22 16.78
C ALA A 260 -5.39 7.29 17.09
N VAL A 261 -6.54 7.20 16.41
CA VAL A 261 -7.68 8.10 16.65
C VAL A 261 -8.35 7.84 18.00
N SER A 262 -9.16 8.80 18.49
CA SER A 262 -9.89 8.63 19.75
C SER A 262 -10.88 7.47 19.69
N TRP A 263 -11.16 6.85 20.85
CA TRP A 263 -12.09 5.72 20.93
C TRP A 263 -13.50 6.07 20.48
N GLU A 264 -13.97 7.29 20.77
CA GLU A 264 -15.30 7.79 20.40
C GLU A 264 -15.42 7.88 18.88
N SER A 265 -14.37 8.41 18.23
CA SER A 265 -14.29 8.49 16.77
C SER A 265 -14.27 7.10 16.12
N LEU A 266 -13.59 6.13 16.74
CA LEU A 266 -13.52 4.76 16.28
C LEU A 266 -14.85 4.02 16.47
N ALA A 267 -15.51 4.18 17.61
CA ALA A 267 -16.79 3.56 17.94
C ALA A 267 -17.91 4.01 16.99
N VAL A 268 -17.92 5.29 16.57
CA VAL A 268 -18.85 5.82 15.57
C VAL A 268 -18.68 5.17 14.19
N GLU A 269 -17.46 4.79 13.80
CA GLU A 269 -17.22 4.06 12.55
C GLU A 269 -17.48 2.55 12.70
N ILE A 270 -17.16 1.96 13.86
CA ILE A 270 -17.52 0.55 14.19
C ILE A 270 -19.05 0.35 14.12
N ALA A 271 -19.85 1.28 14.64
CA ALA A 271 -21.31 1.24 14.59
C ALA A 271 -21.91 1.29 13.16
N LYS A 272 -21.10 1.58 12.13
CA LYS A 272 -21.50 1.53 10.70
C LYS A 272 -21.07 0.24 10.01
N CYS A 273 -20.42 -0.65 10.75
CA CYS A 273 -19.87 -1.91 10.26
C CYS A 273 -20.61 -3.10 10.86
N GLU A 274 -20.61 -4.21 10.11
CA GLU A 274 -20.96 -5.54 10.61
C GLU A 274 -19.68 -6.36 10.74
N VAL A 275 -19.62 -7.24 11.75
CA VAL A 275 -18.46 -8.12 11.93
C VAL A 275 -18.62 -9.36 11.02
N ARG A 276 -17.62 -9.62 10.18
CA ARG A 276 -17.58 -10.77 9.26
C ARG A 276 -16.21 -11.42 9.24
N CYS A 277 -16.15 -12.74 9.07
CA CYS A 277 -14.88 -13.41 8.76
C CYS A 277 -14.43 -13.11 7.32
N ALA A 278 -13.12 -13.21 7.08
CA ALA A 278 -12.52 -12.90 5.78
C ALA A 278 -13.12 -13.71 4.62
N ASN A 279 -13.45 -14.99 4.84
CA ASN A 279 -14.15 -15.83 3.87
C ASN A 279 -15.52 -15.24 3.48
N CYS A 280 -16.38 -14.92 4.46
CA CYS A 280 -17.71 -14.38 4.19
C CYS A 280 -17.67 -12.95 3.62
N HIS A 281 -16.74 -12.10 4.07
CA HIS A 281 -16.52 -10.78 3.48
C HIS A 281 -16.10 -10.87 1.99
N ARG A 282 -15.32 -11.89 1.58
CA ARG A 282 -15.02 -12.16 0.16
C ARG A 282 -16.23 -12.63 -0.62
N ARG A 283 -17.00 -13.58 -0.10
CA ARG A 283 -18.26 -14.04 -0.71
C ARG A 283 -19.21 -12.85 -0.95
N ARG A 284 -19.43 -12.02 0.08
CA ARG A 284 -20.25 -10.80 -0.03
C ARG A 284 -19.67 -9.79 -1.04
N THR A 285 -18.36 -9.59 -1.05
CA THR A 285 -17.70 -8.69 -2.02
C THR A 285 -17.89 -9.18 -3.45
N ALA A 286 -17.79 -10.49 -3.70
CA ALA A 286 -18.02 -11.10 -5.02
C ALA A 286 -19.47 -11.00 -5.49
N THR A 287 -20.43 -11.00 -4.57
CA THR A 287 -21.86 -10.79 -4.85
C THR A 287 -22.21 -9.33 -5.08
N ASN A 288 -21.80 -8.43 -4.18
CA ASN A 288 -22.18 -7.00 -4.19
C ASN A 288 -21.40 -6.18 -5.22
N ARG A 289 -20.16 -6.57 -5.50
CA ARG A 289 -19.35 -5.98 -6.58
C ARG A 289 -19.07 -7.07 -7.58
N SER A 290 -19.43 -6.82 -8.85
CA SER A 290 -19.13 -7.66 -10.02
C SER A 290 -17.63 -7.67 -10.40
N TYR A 291 -16.77 -7.72 -9.38
CA TYR A 291 -15.31 -7.70 -9.41
C TYR A 291 -14.75 -9.09 -9.76
N TYR A 292 -15.37 -10.15 -9.23
CA TYR A 292 -15.17 -11.52 -9.70
C TYR A 292 -15.97 -11.79 -10.96
N ARG A 293 -15.55 -11.17 -12.08
CA ARG A 293 -16.05 -11.51 -13.44
C ARG A 293 -15.88 -12.99 -13.81
N VAL A 294 -15.15 -13.77 -13.00
CA VAL A 294 -15.04 -15.24 -13.07
C VAL A 294 -16.41 -15.88 -13.21
N LEU A 295 -17.36 -15.56 -12.32
CA LEU A 295 -18.70 -16.18 -12.33
C LEU A 295 -19.52 -15.81 -13.58
N ALA A 296 -19.43 -14.56 -14.03
CA ALA A 296 -20.02 -14.12 -15.29
C ALA A 296 -19.36 -14.72 -16.55
N THR A 297 -18.18 -15.34 -16.40
CA THR A 297 -17.52 -16.06 -17.49
C THR A 297 -17.86 -17.56 -17.44
N THR A 298 -17.86 -18.19 -16.27
CA THR A 298 -18.28 -19.60 -16.14
C THR A 298 -19.75 -19.80 -16.49
N ALA A 299 -20.66 -18.95 -15.99
CA ALA A 299 -22.08 -19.02 -16.33
C ALA A 299 -22.37 -18.80 -17.82
N ARG A 300 -21.48 -18.11 -18.56
CA ARG A 300 -21.56 -17.99 -20.02
C ARG A 300 -20.98 -19.18 -20.77
N ILE A 301 -19.99 -19.88 -20.19
CA ILE A 301 -19.44 -21.11 -20.76
C ILE A 301 -20.45 -22.25 -20.57
N ASP A 302 -21.01 -22.40 -19.38
CA ASP A 302 -22.03 -23.43 -19.06
C ASP A 302 -23.35 -23.24 -19.81
N ALA A 303 -23.61 -22.03 -20.33
CA ALA A 303 -24.75 -21.71 -21.19
C ALA A 303 -24.46 -21.80 -22.70
N LEU A 304 -23.20 -22.08 -23.09
CA LEU A 304 -22.78 -22.34 -24.47
C LEU A 304 -22.46 -23.82 -24.72
N THR A 305 -22.49 -24.66 -23.68
CA THR A 305 -22.27 -26.11 -23.70
C THR A 305 -23.53 -26.92 -23.41
N ARG A 306 -24.70 -26.30 -23.52
CA ARG A 306 -26.04 -26.92 -23.50
C ARG A 306 -26.78 -26.58 -24.78
#